data_AF-A0AAD3H4S9-F1
#
_entry.id   AF-A0AAD3H4S9-F1
#
_cell.length_a   1.000
_cell.length_b   1.000
_cell.length_c   1.000
_cell.angle_alpha   90.00
_cell.angle_beta   90.00
_cell.angle_gamma   90.00
#
_symmetry.space_group_name_H-M   'P 1'
#
loop_
_entity.id
_entity.type
_entity.pdbx_description
1 polymer ?
#
loop_
_entity_poly.entity_id
_entity_poly.type
_entity_poly.pdbx_seq_one_letter_code
_entity_poly.pdbx_strand_id
1 'polypeptide(L)'
;MAIGLADGYFWNLVKEIAIDIRDANGPQNSLKLEYPRQGEAFKLIKQFLVIVPRSLDWEKEDPIADFIKGMKNEGYFKDCRIEKSLMHGDSSRIKWVTDVNLDPKAVASSDGVQRGIVVDIPTTLTALLMNLKSQATSSTEKKKFTLEASSFSYRISWQLKKSNLDSIVKVVEVENLNDLLGKIRDVDQLLNSTDQFIDNQ
;
A
#
# COMPACT_ATOMS: atom_id res chain seq x y z
N MET A 1 12.83 15.83 -0.27
CA MET A 1 13.37 14.50 -0.66
C MET A 1 12.25 13.54 -1.07
N ALA A 2 11.10 13.64 -0.41
CA ALA A 2 9.91 12.83 -0.61
C ALA A 2 9.46 12.71 -2.06
N ILE A 3 9.47 13.78 -2.85
CA ILE A 3 8.99 13.73 -4.25
C ILE A 3 9.79 12.72 -5.08
N GLY A 4 11.12 12.72 -4.96
CA GLY A 4 11.98 11.78 -5.68
C GLY A 4 11.79 10.33 -5.22
N LEU A 5 11.63 10.14 -3.90
CA LEU A 5 11.30 8.82 -3.34
C LEU A 5 9.93 8.32 -3.79
N ALA A 6 8.93 9.21 -3.85
CA ALA A 6 7.58 8.90 -4.30
C ALA A 6 7.56 8.51 -5.78
N ASP A 7 8.29 9.25 -6.64
CA ASP A 7 8.43 8.90 -8.04
C ASP A 7 9.12 7.54 -8.21
N GLY A 8 10.25 7.32 -7.51
CA GLY A 8 10.95 6.04 -7.54
C GLY A 8 10.06 4.87 -7.09
N TYR A 9 9.33 5.05 -5.99
CA TYR A 9 8.39 4.07 -5.47
C TYR A 9 7.22 3.81 -6.45
N PHE A 10 6.69 4.87 -7.06
CA PHE A 10 5.62 4.75 -8.05
C PHE A 10 6.04 3.93 -9.27
N TRP A 11 7.17 4.28 -9.89
CA TRP A 11 7.61 3.65 -11.14
C TRP A 11 8.14 2.24 -10.94
N ASN A 12 8.72 1.92 -9.78
CA ASN A 12 9.32 0.61 -9.50
C ASN A 12 8.36 -0.41 -8.87
N LEU A 13 7.25 0.04 -8.30
CA LEU A 13 6.30 -0.83 -7.59
C LEU A 13 4.85 -0.50 -7.91
N VAL A 14 4.38 0.70 -7.57
CA VAL A 14 2.95 1.02 -7.56
C VAL A 14 2.32 0.85 -8.93
N LYS A 15 2.95 1.45 -9.94
CA LYS A 15 2.45 1.43 -11.31
C LYS A 15 2.33 0.00 -11.84
N GLU A 16 3.34 -0.82 -11.60
CA GLU A 16 3.36 -2.19 -12.12
C GLU A 16 2.27 -3.05 -11.46
N ILE A 17 2.15 -3.01 -10.13
CA ILE A 17 1.09 -3.76 -9.43
C ILE A 17 -0.30 -3.30 -9.87
N ALA A 18 -0.51 -2.00 -10.00
CA ALA A 18 -1.79 -1.44 -10.43
C ALA A 18 -2.17 -1.91 -11.84
N ILE A 19 -1.19 -1.97 -12.74
CA ILE A 19 -1.36 -2.49 -14.10
C ILE A 19 -1.67 -3.99 -14.06
N ASP A 20 -0.95 -4.77 -13.27
CA ASP A 20 -1.20 -6.21 -13.13
C ASP A 20 -2.60 -6.50 -12.58
N ILE A 21 -3.10 -5.70 -11.63
CA ILE A 21 -4.48 -5.77 -11.13
C ILE A 21 -5.49 -5.38 -12.22
N ARG A 22 -5.25 -4.29 -12.95
CA ARG A 22 -6.14 -3.81 -14.02
C ARG A 22 -6.23 -4.81 -15.17
N ASP A 23 -5.10 -5.39 -15.56
CA ASP A 23 -4.95 -6.28 -16.70
C ASP A 23 -5.02 -7.76 -16.27
N ALA A 24 -5.53 -8.05 -15.06
CA ALA A 24 -5.63 -9.38 -14.50
C ALA A 24 -6.42 -10.30 -15.44
N ASN A 25 -5.78 -11.39 -15.86
CA ASN A 25 -6.25 -12.24 -16.96
C ASN A 25 -6.39 -13.72 -16.56
N GLY A 26 -6.34 -14.03 -15.26
CA GLY A 26 -6.72 -15.34 -14.75
C GLY A 26 -8.23 -15.61 -14.89
N PRO A 27 -8.71 -16.78 -14.44
CA PRO A 27 -10.14 -17.11 -14.48
C PRO A 27 -10.99 -15.99 -13.88
N GLN A 28 -12.05 -15.57 -14.57
CA GLN A 28 -12.92 -14.47 -14.15
C GLN A 28 -12.20 -13.11 -13.95
N ASN A 29 -11.08 -12.85 -14.63
CA ASN A 29 -10.22 -11.67 -14.44
C ASN A 29 -9.55 -11.63 -13.06
N SER A 30 -9.18 -12.80 -12.54
CA SER A 30 -8.42 -12.92 -11.29
C SER A 30 -6.93 -12.75 -11.50
N LEU A 31 -6.26 -12.29 -10.45
CA LEU A 31 -4.82 -12.17 -10.37
C LEU A 31 -4.22 -13.46 -9.84
N LYS A 32 -3.13 -13.93 -10.45
CA LYS A 32 -2.38 -15.08 -9.95
C LYS A 32 -1.41 -14.63 -8.86
N LEU A 33 -1.58 -15.24 -7.69
CA LEU A 33 -0.86 -14.97 -6.46
C LEU A 33 -0.07 -16.20 -6.06
N GLU A 34 1.15 -16.01 -5.56
CA GLU A 34 1.97 -17.10 -5.05
C GLU A 34 2.39 -16.84 -3.61
N TYR A 35 2.11 -17.82 -2.76
CA TYR A 35 2.37 -17.78 -1.34
C TYR A 35 3.49 -18.77 -1.02
N PRO A 36 4.57 -18.36 -0.33
CA PRO A 36 5.75 -19.20 -0.10
C PRO A 36 5.47 -20.56 0.56
N ARG A 37 4.37 -20.69 1.31
CA ARG A 37 3.99 -21.92 2.03
C ARG A 37 2.70 -22.57 1.55
N GLN A 38 1.92 -21.88 0.71
CA GLN A 38 0.56 -22.31 0.32
C GLN A 38 0.45 -22.58 -1.18
N GLY A 39 1.48 -22.24 -1.96
CA GLY A 39 1.48 -22.39 -3.41
C GLY A 39 0.74 -21.26 -4.10
N GLU A 40 0.20 -21.55 -5.28
CA GLU A 40 -0.46 -20.57 -6.14
C GLU A 40 -1.96 -20.48 -5.86
N ALA A 41 -2.53 -19.28 -5.97
CA ALA A 41 -3.96 -19.03 -5.86
C ALA A 41 -4.39 -17.94 -6.85
N PHE A 42 -5.61 -18.04 -7.36
CA PHE A 42 -6.24 -17.01 -8.17
C PHE A 42 -7.19 -16.18 -7.31
N LYS A 43 -7.00 -14.86 -7.26
CA LYS A 43 -7.81 -13.95 -6.45
C LYS A 43 -8.28 -12.76 -7.25
N LEU A 44 -9.55 -12.41 -7.10
CA LEU A 44 -10.07 -11.15 -7.60
C LEU A 44 -9.64 -10.05 -6.64
N ILE A 45 -9.02 -9.00 -7.18
CA ILE A 45 -8.54 -7.87 -6.39
C ILE A 45 -9.44 -6.67 -6.67
N LYS A 46 -9.98 -6.08 -5.60
CA LYS A 46 -10.80 -4.87 -5.68
C LYS A 46 -9.92 -3.63 -5.82
N GLN A 47 -8.87 -3.55 -5.01
CA GLN A 47 -8.06 -2.35 -4.88
C GLN A 47 -6.66 -2.66 -4.35
N PHE A 48 -5.72 -1.77 -4.65
CA PHE A 48 -4.41 -1.69 -4.03
C PHE A 48 -4.33 -0.47 -3.11
N LEU A 49 -4.05 -0.67 -1.83
CA LEU A 49 -3.87 0.40 -0.84
C LEU A 49 -2.39 0.66 -0.59
N VAL A 50 -1.98 1.91 -0.75
CA VAL A 50 -0.67 2.42 -0.31
C VAL A 50 -0.90 3.21 0.97
N ILE A 51 -0.39 2.71 2.09
CA ILE A 51 -0.61 3.31 3.41
C ILE A 51 0.59 4.18 3.76
N VAL A 52 0.36 5.48 3.95
CA VAL A 52 1.40 6.45 4.30
C VAL A 52 1.22 6.93 5.74
N PRO A 53 2.11 6.57 6.66
CA PRO A 53 2.07 7.10 8.03
C PRO A 53 2.58 8.54 8.07
N ARG A 54 1.81 9.44 8.71
CA ARG A 54 2.18 10.85 8.94
C ARG A 54 3.12 11.05 10.12
N SER A 55 3.17 10.07 11.01
CA SER A 55 4.12 10.00 12.11
C SER A 55 4.68 8.58 12.25
N LEU A 56 5.93 8.50 12.70
CA LEU A 56 6.64 7.26 12.98
C LEU A 56 7.31 7.34 14.34
N ASP A 57 7.61 6.19 14.93
CA ASP A 57 8.37 6.11 16.17
C ASP A 57 9.83 6.51 15.93
N TRP A 58 10.25 7.63 16.53
CA TRP A 58 11.58 8.20 16.36
C TRP A 58 12.65 7.45 17.15
N GLU A 59 12.29 6.59 18.09
CA GLU A 59 13.27 5.81 18.86
C GLU A 59 13.69 4.54 18.09
N LYS A 60 12.90 4.11 17.11
CA LYS A 60 13.18 2.91 16.31
C LYS A 60 14.00 3.23 15.06
N GLU A 61 14.89 2.31 14.70
CA GLU A 61 15.69 2.42 13.48
C GLU A 61 14.83 2.29 12.22
N ASP A 62 13.97 1.26 12.17
CA ASP A 62 13.02 1.03 11.08
C ASP A 62 11.60 0.72 11.60
N PRO A 63 10.85 1.75 12.03
CA PRO A 63 9.52 1.57 12.62
C PRO A 63 8.50 0.94 11.64
N ILE A 64 8.68 1.10 10.33
CA ILE A 64 7.78 0.53 9.32
C ILE A 64 8.05 -0.97 9.18
N ALA A 65 9.31 -1.38 9.02
CA ALA A 65 9.65 -2.80 8.91
C ALA A 65 9.28 -3.58 10.18
N ASP A 66 9.51 -2.99 11.35
CA ASP A 66 9.10 -3.57 12.63
C ASP A 66 7.58 -3.78 12.72
N PHE A 67 6.80 -2.78 12.29
CA PHE A 67 5.35 -2.88 12.25
C PHE A 67 4.88 -3.99 11.31
N ILE A 68 5.40 -4.04 10.07
CA ILE A 68 5.09 -5.09 9.09
C ILE A 68 5.41 -6.47 9.66
N LYS A 69 6.57 -6.62 10.32
CA LYS A 69 6.97 -7.88 10.95
C LYS A 69 6.02 -8.29 12.07
N GLY A 70 5.60 -7.34 12.92
CA GLY A 70 4.59 -7.57 13.95
C GLY A 70 3.27 -8.09 13.36
N MET A 71 2.76 -7.41 12.34
CA MET A 71 1.53 -7.79 11.63
C MET A 71 1.61 -9.18 10.99
N LYS A 72 2.77 -9.57 10.45
CA LYS A 72 3.00 -10.92 9.92
C LYS A 72 3.00 -11.98 11.01
N ASN A 73 3.65 -11.71 12.14
CA ASN A 73 3.71 -12.64 13.27
C ASN A 73 2.33 -12.87 13.90
N GLU A 74 1.49 -11.84 13.93
CA GLU A 74 0.11 -11.91 14.41
C GLU A 74 -0.87 -12.51 13.39
N GLY A 75 -0.38 -12.83 12.18
CA GLY A 75 -1.18 -13.44 11.12
C GLY A 75 -2.12 -12.48 10.39
N TYR A 76 -2.05 -11.18 10.69
CA TYR A 76 -2.78 -10.16 9.96
C TYR A 76 -2.24 -9.96 8.56
N PHE A 77 -0.93 -10.14 8.34
CA PHE A 77 -0.32 -10.01 7.02
C PHE A 77 0.26 -11.31 6.48
N LYS A 78 -0.02 -11.61 5.22
CA LYS A 78 0.60 -12.73 4.48
C LYS A 78 1.55 -12.25 3.39
N ASP A 79 2.71 -12.87 3.31
CA ASP A 79 3.63 -12.68 2.19
C ASP A 79 3.03 -13.26 0.90
N CYS A 80 2.98 -12.45 -0.14
CA CYS A 80 2.46 -12.84 -1.44
C CYS A 80 3.34 -12.28 -2.56
N ARG A 81 3.49 -13.07 -3.62
CA ARG A 81 4.02 -12.63 -4.91
C ARG A 81 2.86 -12.45 -5.88
N ILE A 82 2.80 -11.30 -6.56
CA ILE A 82 1.90 -11.10 -7.70
C ILE A 82 2.63 -11.55 -8.95
N GLU A 83 2.03 -12.47 -9.70
CA GLU A 83 2.50 -12.84 -11.02
C GLU A 83 1.98 -11.84 -12.07
N LYS A 84 2.82 -11.55 -13.06
CA LYS A 84 2.51 -10.56 -14.09
C LYS A 84 1.35 -11.00 -14.97
N SER A 85 0.59 -10.01 -15.45
CA SER A 85 -0.36 -10.25 -16.52
C SER A 85 0.37 -10.69 -17.80
N LEU A 86 -0.16 -11.72 -18.48
CA LEU A 86 0.40 -12.21 -19.76
C LEU A 86 0.31 -11.17 -20.89
N MET A 87 -0.41 -10.07 -20.69
CA MET A 87 -0.52 -8.95 -21.64
C MET A 87 0.76 -8.08 -21.70
N HIS A 88 1.73 -8.27 -20.80
CA HIS A 88 2.99 -7.52 -20.79
C HIS A 88 4.15 -8.38 -21.30
N GLY A 89 4.56 -8.13 -22.55
CA GLY A 89 5.51 -8.97 -23.28
C GLY A 89 6.98 -8.99 -22.80
N ASP A 90 7.48 -8.00 -22.03
CA ASP A 90 8.95 -7.78 -21.98
C ASP A 90 9.59 -7.36 -20.64
N SER A 91 9.02 -7.67 -19.47
CA SER A 91 9.86 -7.69 -18.25
C SER A 91 9.30 -8.59 -17.18
N SER A 92 9.92 -9.72 -16.86
CA SER A 92 9.58 -10.49 -15.66
C SER A 92 10.38 -9.94 -14.48
N ARG A 93 9.70 -9.28 -13.54
CA ARG A 93 10.27 -8.99 -12.22
C ARG A 93 9.26 -9.45 -11.20
N ILE A 94 9.68 -10.36 -10.33
CA ILE A 94 8.92 -10.82 -9.17
C ILE A 94 8.52 -9.58 -8.36
N LYS A 95 7.21 -9.40 -8.12
CA LYS A 95 6.66 -8.29 -7.31
C LYS A 95 6.19 -8.83 -5.97
N TRP A 96 6.43 -8.04 -4.94
CA TRP A 96 6.10 -8.37 -3.56
C TRP A 96 4.85 -7.60 -3.17
N VAL A 97 3.91 -8.29 -2.55
CA VAL A 97 2.71 -7.68 -2.01
C VAL A 97 2.47 -8.23 -0.61
N THR A 98 2.10 -7.32 0.27
CA THR A 98 1.62 -7.69 1.59
C THR A 98 0.11 -7.87 1.55
N ASP A 99 -0.30 -8.99 2.10
CA ASP A 99 -1.64 -9.36 2.53
C ASP A 99 -2.81 -9.02 1.62
N VAL A 100 -3.35 -10.06 1.00
CA VAL A 100 -4.70 -10.01 0.43
C VAL A 100 -5.67 -10.32 1.55
N ASN A 101 -6.16 -9.30 2.23
CA ASN A 101 -7.25 -9.48 3.19
C ASN A 101 -8.47 -9.98 2.42
N LEU A 102 -8.77 -11.26 2.58
CA LEU A 102 -10.03 -11.87 2.20
C LEU A 102 -11.00 -11.47 3.29
N ASP A 103 -11.75 -10.38 3.12
CA ASP A 103 -12.78 -10.02 4.08
C ASP A 103 -13.76 -11.19 4.22
N PRO A 104 -13.75 -11.97 5.32
CA PRO A 104 -14.62 -13.13 5.49
C PRO A 104 -16.09 -12.73 5.63
N LYS A 105 -16.33 -11.43 5.87
CA LYS A 105 -17.64 -10.81 6.08
C LYS A 105 -17.99 -9.81 4.99
N ALA A 106 -17.23 -9.71 3.90
CA ALA A 106 -17.67 -9.06 2.68
C ALA A 106 -18.82 -9.89 2.15
N VAL A 107 -20.00 -9.63 2.72
CA VAL A 107 -21.31 -9.99 2.21
C VAL A 107 -21.19 -9.75 0.72
N ALA A 108 -21.35 -10.85 -0.02
CA ALA A 108 -21.60 -10.87 -1.45
C ALA A 108 -21.67 -9.45 -2.00
N SER A 109 -20.60 -8.98 -2.67
CA SER A 109 -20.79 -7.84 -3.58
C SER A 109 -21.97 -8.19 -4.50
N SER A 110 -22.65 -7.26 -5.15
CA SER A 110 -23.92 -7.54 -5.83
C SER A 110 -23.93 -8.75 -6.80
N ASP A 111 -22.76 -9.29 -7.15
CA ASP A 111 -22.49 -10.52 -7.91
C ASP A 111 -22.16 -11.80 -7.08
N GLY A 112 -22.08 -11.74 -5.74
CA GLY A 112 -21.72 -12.87 -4.86
C GLY A 112 -20.21 -13.09 -4.67
N VAL A 113 -19.35 -12.28 -5.30
CA VAL A 113 -17.93 -12.61 -5.44
C VAL A 113 -17.06 -11.87 -4.41
N GLN A 114 -16.30 -12.63 -3.62
CA GLN A 114 -15.36 -12.09 -2.63
C GLN A 114 -14.12 -11.53 -3.34
N ARG A 115 -13.83 -10.24 -3.18
CA ARG A 115 -12.66 -9.57 -3.77
C ARG A 115 -11.70 -9.14 -2.65
N GLY A 116 -10.42 -9.46 -2.82
CA GLY A 116 -9.36 -9.10 -1.87
C GLY A 116 -8.81 -7.70 -2.09
N ILE A 117 -8.02 -7.22 -1.12
CA ILE A 117 -7.32 -5.94 -1.17
C ILE A 117 -5.83 -6.18 -1.00
N VAL A 118 -5.04 -5.61 -1.89
CA VAL A 118 -3.58 -5.61 -1.82
C VAL A 118 -3.14 -4.42 -0.96
N VAL A 119 -2.19 -4.59 -0.05
CA VAL A 119 -1.69 -3.50 0.80
C VAL A 119 -0.17 -3.38 0.71
N ASP A 120 0.32 -2.14 0.67
CA ASP A 120 1.74 -1.83 0.84
C ASP A 120 1.93 -0.62 1.77
N ILE A 121 3.00 -0.67 2.56
CA ILE A 121 3.43 0.42 3.43
C ILE A 121 4.84 0.83 2.98
N PRO A 122 5.04 2.03 2.39
CA PRO A 122 6.29 2.40 1.74
C PRO A 122 7.46 2.48 2.74
N THR A 123 8.28 1.43 2.81
CA THR A 123 9.51 1.40 3.63
C THR A 123 10.53 2.44 3.19
N THR A 124 10.40 3.01 1.99
CA THR A 124 11.19 4.16 1.53
C THR A 124 11.00 5.40 2.40
N LEU A 125 9.90 5.51 3.17
CA LEU A 125 9.72 6.56 4.17
C LEU A 125 10.66 6.40 5.37
N THR A 126 11.17 5.20 5.65
CA THR A 126 12.23 5.00 6.64
C THR A 126 13.50 5.74 6.22
N ALA A 127 13.84 5.79 4.92
CA ALA A 127 14.99 6.55 4.45
C ALA A 127 14.82 8.07 4.68
N LEU A 128 13.59 8.58 4.52
CA LEU A 128 13.27 9.97 4.86
C LEU A 128 13.44 10.22 6.37
N LEU A 129 12.95 9.31 7.22
CA LEU A 129 13.12 9.38 8.67
C LEU A 129 14.61 9.37 9.06
N MET A 130 15.40 8.44 8.52
CA MET A 130 16.84 8.33 8.77
C MET A 130 17.60 9.59 8.36
N ASN A 131 17.28 10.17 7.19
CA ASN A 131 17.88 11.42 6.75
C ASN A 131 17.50 12.60 7.67
N LEU A 132 16.26 12.66 8.16
CA LEU A 132 15.86 13.71 9.10
C LEU A 132 16.53 13.52 10.47
N LYS A 133 16.69 12.28 10.94
CA LYS A 133 17.41 11.95 12.18
C LYS A 133 18.88 12.34 12.12
N SER A 134 19.57 12.09 11.00
CA SER A 134 20.99 12.45 10.85
C SER A 134 21.21 13.97 10.82
N GLN A 135 20.19 14.72 10.45
CA GLN A 135 20.18 16.19 10.46
C GLN A 135 19.63 16.77 11.76
N ALA A 136 19.15 15.93 12.69
CA ALA A 136 18.34 16.37 13.81
C ALA A 136 19.19 16.98 14.93
N THR A 137 18.85 18.20 15.32
CA THR A 137 19.33 18.85 16.54
C THR A 137 18.19 19.29 17.46
N SER A 138 16.92 19.17 17.02
CA SER A 138 15.76 19.69 17.77
C SER A 138 14.44 18.91 17.54
N SER A 139 13.32 19.47 18.00
CA SER A 139 11.95 18.95 17.86
C SER A 139 11.25 19.34 16.53
N THR A 140 11.89 20.15 15.70
CA THR A 140 11.37 20.66 14.42
C THR A 140 11.23 19.55 13.35
N GLU A 141 11.99 18.47 13.52
CA GLU A 141 12.21 17.41 12.56
C GLU A 141 11.00 16.47 12.45
N LYS A 142 10.22 16.32 13.54
CA LYS A 142 8.93 15.61 13.52
C LYS A 142 7.93 16.29 12.59
N LYS A 143 7.81 17.62 12.67
CA LYS A 143 6.92 18.40 11.79
C LYS A 143 7.38 18.34 10.33
N LYS A 144 8.70 18.38 10.09
CA LYS A 144 9.26 18.21 8.74
C LYS A 144 8.93 16.84 8.15
N PHE A 145 9.02 15.77 8.94
CA PHE A 145 8.63 14.44 8.48
C PHE A 145 7.17 14.40 8.03
N THR A 146 6.24 14.92 8.83
CA THR A 146 4.82 14.95 8.47
C THR A 146 4.55 15.69 7.14
N LEU A 147 5.22 16.82 6.91
CA LEU A 147 5.11 17.57 5.66
C LEU A 147 5.68 16.80 4.46
N GLU A 148 6.84 16.15 4.63
CA GLU A 148 7.45 15.34 3.57
C GLU A 148 6.63 14.06 3.30
N ALA A 149 6.05 13.42 4.31
CA ALA A 149 5.13 12.29 4.15
C ALA A 149 3.86 12.69 3.39
N SER A 150 3.28 13.85 3.72
CA SER A 150 2.12 14.40 2.98
C SER A 150 2.48 14.70 1.52
N SER A 151 3.68 15.27 1.30
CA SER A 151 4.19 15.55 -0.05
C SER A 151 4.42 14.25 -0.84
N PHE A 152 4.87 13.19 -0.17
CA PHE A 152 5.03 11.85 -0.74
C PHE A 152 3.67 11.29 -1.21
N SER A 153 2.66 11.29 -0.34
CA SER A 153 1.30 10.84 -0.65
C SER A 153 0.68 11.60 -1.83
N TYR A 154 0.78 12.94 -1.78
CA TYR A 154 0.26 13.81 -2.84
C TYR A 154 0.93 13.48 -4.17
N ARG A 155 2.26 13.29 -4.17
CA ARG A 155 3.00 12.97 -5.38
C ARG A 155 2.57 11.64 -6.00
N ILE A 156 2.38 10.59 -5.18
CA ILE A 156 1.86 9.30 -5.69
C ILE A 156 0.46 9.48 -6.26
N SER A 157 -0.42 10.16 -5.55
CA SER A 157 -1.81 10.41 -5.99
C SER A 157 -1.84 11.16 -7.33
N TRP A 158 -0.97 12.15 -7.51
CA TRP A 158 -0.81 12.86 -8.77
C TRP A 158 -0.34 11.94 -9.90
N GLN A 159 0.65 11.07 -9.66
CA GLN A 159 1.11 10.10 -10.66
C GLN A 159 0.04 9.08 -11.05
N LEU A 160 -0.77 8.63 -10.07
CA LEU A 160 -1.89 7.72 -10.29
C LEU A 160 -2.93 8.34 -11.22
N LYS A 161 -3.37 9.57 -10.94
CA LYS A 161 -4.29 10.32 -11.82
C LYS A 161 -3.72 10.50 -13.21
N LYS A 162 -2.45 10.92 -13.31
CA LYS A 162 -1.76 11.10 -14.60
C LYS A 162 -1.68 9.80 -15.42
N SER A 163 -1.64 8.66 -14.75
CA SER A 163 -1.54 7.34 -15.38
C SER A 163 -2.88 6.62 -15.51
N ASN A 164 -4.00 7.23 -15.10
CA ASN A 164 -5.33 6.62 -15.03
C ASN A 164 -5.36 5.32 -14.21
N LEU A 165 -4.71 5.33 -13.04
CA LEU A 165 -4.61 4.19 -12.12
C LEU A 165 -5.27 4.47 -10.76
N ASP A 166 -5.85 5.65 -10.58
CA ASP A 166 -6.50 6.12 -9.35
C ASP A 166 -7.81 5.37 -9.02
N SER A 167 -8.41 4.70 -10.00
CA SER A 167 -9.52 3.76 -9.75
C SER A 167 -9.05 2.41 -9.19
N ILE A 168 -7.76 2.07 -9.33
CA ILE A 168 -7.18 0.79 -8.92
C ILE A 168 -6.39 0.92 -7.63
N VAL A 169 -5.69 2.05 -7.45
CA VAL A 169 -4.85 2.31 -6.27
C VAL A 169 -5.41 3.47 -5.48
N LYS A 170 -5.50 3.29 -4.16
CA LYS A 170 -5.84 4.37 -3.22
C LYS A 170 -4.67 4.61 -2.26
N VAL A 171 -4.25 5.86 -2.16
CA VAL A 171 -3.28 6.29 -1.15
C VAL A 171 -4.05 6.67 0.10
N VAL A 172 -3.70 6.05 1.23
CA VAL A 172 -4.37 6.26 2.50
C VAL A 172 -3.35 6.79 3.51
N GLU A 173 -3.60 8.00 3.99
CA GLU A 173 -2.80 8.56 5.08
C GLU A 173 -3.34 8.11 6.43
N VAL A 174 -2.43 7.70 7.32
CA VAL A 174 -2.75 7.37 8.71
C VAL A 174 -1.90 8.20 9.65
N GLU A 175 -2.46 8.58 10.80
CA GLU A 175 -1.71 9.42 11.74
C GLU A 175 -0.50 8.67 12.30
N ASN A 176 -0.72 7.45 12.79
CA ASN A 176 0.33 6.51 13.12
C ASN A 176 -0.03 5.09 12.61
N LEU A 177 0.97 4.20 12.54
CA LEU A 177 0.75 2.82 12.08
C LEU A 177 -0.09 1.98 13.07
N ASN A 178 -0.10 2.30 14.36
CA ASN A 178 -0.91 1.58 15.34
C ASN A 178 -2.41 1.82 15.15
N ASP A 179 -2.82 2.98 14.62
CA ASP A 179 -4.21 3.30 14.29
C ASP A 179 -4.73 2.39 13.17
N LEU A 180 -3.83 1.82 12.36
CA LEU A 180 -4.17 0.90 11.30
C LEU A 180 -4.72 -0.43 11.85
N LEU A 181 -4.24 -0.90 13.02
CA LEU A 181 -4.75 -2.13 13.65
C LEU A 181 -6.23 -2.05 14.01
N GLY A 182 -6.70 -0.88 14.46
CA GLY A 182 -8.09 -0.63 14.74
C GLY A 182 -8.95 -0.58 13.48
N LYS A 183 -8.39 -0.02 12.39
CA LYS A 183 -9.12 0.20 11.13
C LYS A 183 -9.09 -1.00 10.17
N ILE A 184 -8.06 -1.85 10.19
CA ILE A 184 -7.99 -3.07 9.36
C ILE A 184 -9.15 -4.02 9.66
N ARG A 185 -9.69 -4.00 10.88
CA ARG A 185 -10.89 -4.79 11.25
C ARG A 185 -12.16 -4.32 10.55
N ASP A 186 -12.17 -3.12 9.98
CA ASP A 186 -13.31 -2.51 9.33
C ASP A 186 -12.83 -1.77 8.05
N VAL A 187 -12.41 -2.55 7.06
CA VAL A 187 -11.82 -2.10 5.79
C VAL A 187 -12.68 -1.03 5.10
N ASP A 188 -14.01 -1.11 5.22
CA ASP A 188 -14.92 -0.10 4.68
C ASP A 188 -14.75 1.27 5.37
N GLN A 189 -14.37 1.33 6.65
CA GLN A 189 -14.01 2.59 7.32
C GLN A 189 -12.69 3.18 6.80
N LEU A 190 -11.73 2.32 6.43
CA LEU A 190 -10.47 2.74 5.79
C LEU A 190 -10.72 3.39 4.43
N LEU A 191 -11.66 2.85 3.66
CA LEU A 191 -12.04 3.38 2.35
C LEU A 191 -12.90 4.66 2.45
N ASN A 192 -13.81 4.75 3.42
CA ASN A 192 -14.74 5.89 3.56
C ASN A 192 -14.13 7.12 4.26
N SER A 193 -13.10 6.93 5.10
CA SER A 193 -12.46 8.05 5.83
C SER A 193 -11.59 8.96 4.96
N THR A 194 -11.23 8.53 3.75
CA THR A 194 -10.37 9.31 2.84
C THR A 194 -11.16 10.32 2.00
N ASP A 195 -12.46 10.07 1.77
CA ASP A 195 -13.27 10.93 0.89
C ASP A 195 -13.68 12.25 1.58
N GLN A 196 -13.65 12.29 2.93
CA GLN A 196 -13.94 13.51 3.70
C GLN A 196 -12.80 14.55 3.72
N PHE A 197 -11.59 14.19 3.29
CA PHE A 197 -10.44 15.10 3.26
C PHE A 197 -10.27 15.83 1.92
N ILE A 198 -10.90 15.35 0.84
CA ILE A 198 -10.77 15.96 -0.49
C ILE A 198 -11.79 17.10 -0.69
N ASP A 199 -12.95 17.04 -0.01
CA ASP A 199 -14.01 18.06 -0.17
C ASP A 199 -13.87 19.28 0.77
N ASN A 200 -12.80 19.36 1.59
CA ASN A 200 -12.57 20.44 2.54
C ASN A 200 -11.27 21.24 2.30
N GLN A 201 -10.69 21.21 1.10
CA GLN A 201 -9.58 22.09 0.71
C GLN A 201 -9.86 22.89 -0.56
#